data_AF-A0A353PEX2-F1
#
_entry.id   AF-A0A353PEX2-F1
#
_cell.length_a   1.000
_cell.length_b   1.000
_cell.length_c   1.000
_cell.angle_alpha   90.00
_cell.angle_beta   90.00
_cell.angle_gamma   90.00
#
_symmetry.space_group_name_H-M   'P 1'
#
loop_
_entity.id
_entity.type
_entity.pdbx_description
1 polymer ?
#
loop_
_entity_poly.entity_id
_entity_poly.type
_entity_poly.pdbx_seq_one_letter_code
_entity_poly.pdbx_strand_id
1 'polypeptide(L)'
;MCVKGAPDVLFARADRYVTEQGEAPLDAAARAAFEQENDALASAAMRVLALASRRIPANTFDPSGDLMPWAQALNLHGLVGIIDPPRPEAQAAIATCQAAGIEVKMITGDHRVTAAAIAQELGLSGEAHEGRELDGLSSEQITDLVEKSAVFARVAPKHKLRIVEALKAHGHVVAMTGDGVNDAPALKAADIGVAMGITGTEVTQEAATLVLTDDNFASIVRAVEEGRTIYENIVKFVRFQLSTNIGAILTVLGAPFLGFATPFTAIQILWVNLIMDGPPAMTLGVEPARPGIMQDRPRPAGAAILTGQRLWRIMLYGVTMAAGTLGAYAWGLAQVGRDYAVTLAFTTFVLFQFFNVFNARAEHRSAFNRQFVANGRLWLALAGVIGLQIVAVHWGPAQDIFDTVDLAPDDWLRALSIASSVLVLEEARKLILAGMRRLRRGAPSGGFPNGSP
;
A
#
# COMPACT_ATOMS: atom_id res chain seq x y z
N MET A 1 31.09 29.13 -35.81
CA MET A 1 29.92 28.38 -35.30
C MET A 1 30.37 27.54 -34.12
N CYS A 2 29.66 27.61 -32.99
CA CYS A 2 29.88 26.74 -31.83
C CYS A 2 28.67 25.83 -31.67
N VAL A 3 28.90 24.57 -31.39
CA VAL A 3 27.87 23.52 -31.32
C VAL A 3 28.06 22.76 -30.01
N LYS A 4 26.96 22.49 -29.33
CA LYS A 4 26.90 21.54 -28.20
C LYS A 4 25.91 20.43 -28.54
N GLY A 5 26.16 19.22 -28.06
CA GLY A 5 25.30 18.09 -28.40
C GLY A 5 25.72 16.79 -27.74
N ALA A 6 25.00 15.73 -28.09
CA ALA A 6 25.30 14.38 -27.62
C ALA A 6 26.68 13.93 -28.14
N PRO A 7 27.53 13.33 -27.29
CA PRO A 7 28.88 12.91 -27.66
C PRO A 7 28.91 11.96 -28.87
N ASP A 8 28.06 10.93 -28.90
CA ASP A 8 27.92 9.98 -30.02
C ASP A 8 27.66 10.69 -31.37
N VAL A 9 26.79 11.69 -31.37
CA VAL A 9 26.46 12.47 -32.58
C VAL A 9 27.60 13.40 -33.00
N LEU A 10 28.23 14.10 -32.04
CA LEU A 10 29.28 15.06 -32.35
C LEU A 10 30.59 14.39 -32.72
N PHE A 11 30.94 13.27 -32.10
CA PHE A 11 32.11 12.48 -32.47
C PHE A 11 31.98 12.01 -33.91
N ALA A 12 30.81 11.54 -34.36
CA ALA A 12 30.59 11.15 -35.76
C ALA A 12 30.75 12.30 -36.78
N ARG A 13 30.72 13.57 -36.34
CA ARG A 13 30.77 14.76 -37.19
C ARG A 13 32.06 15.57 -37.03
N ALA A 14 33.00 15.08 -36.22
CA ALA A 14 34.25 15.75 -35.91
C ALA A 14 35.45 15.07 -36.58
N ASP A 15 36.37 15.90 -37.06
CA ASP A 15 37.56 15.47 -37.82
C ASP A 15 38.85 15.90 -37.12
N ARG A 16 38.75 16.87 -36.20
CA ARG A 16 39.86 17.42 -35.43
C ARG A 16 39.43 17.67 -33.98
N TYR A 17 40.40 17.89 -33.12
CA TYR A 17 40.20 18.34 -31.74
C TYR A 17 41.24 19.39 -31.36
N VAL A 18 40.95 20.17 -30.33
CA VAL A 18 41.79 21.25 -29.84
C VAL A 18 42.67 20.74 -28.69
N THR A 19 43.97 21.02 -28.79
CA THR A 19 44.98 20.77 -27.76
C THR A 19 45.63 22.09 -27.33
N GLU A 20 46.43 22.06 -26.26
CA GLU A 20 47.24 23.23 -25.86
C GLU A 20 48.18 23.73 -26.98
N GLN A 21 48.58 22.83 -27.89
CA GLN A 21 49.47 23.13 -29.02
C GLN A 21 48.72 23.51 -30.31
N GLY A 22 47.38 23.51 -30.29
CA GLY A 22 46.52 23.84 -31.43
C GLY A 22 45.65 22.68 -31.91
N GLU A 23 45.17 22.74 -33.15
CA GLU A 23 44.24 21.76 -33.72
C GLU A 23 44.96 20.50 -34.23
N ALA A 24 44.62 19.34 -33.67
CA ALA A 24 45.14 18.04 -34.06
C ALA A 24 44.06 17.20 -34.77
N PRO A 25 44.41 16.28 -35.69
CA PRO A 25 43.44 15.38 -36.32
C PRO A 25 42.83 14.43 -35.28
N LEU A 26 41.52 14.19 -35.36
CA LEU A 26 40.83 13.22 -34.51
C LEU A 26 41.02 11.82 -35.08
N ASP A 27 42.20 11.25 -34.84
CA ASP A 27 42.52 9.87 -35.23
C ASP A 27 41.80 8.83 -34.34
N ALA A 28 41.98 7.55 -34.65
CA ALA A 28 41.32 6.46 -33.92
C ALA A 28 41.70 6.42 -32.44
N ALA A 29 42.95 6.78 -32.09
CA ALA A 29 43.41 6.79 -30.71
C ALA A 29 42.80 7.96 -29.92
N ALA A 30 42.78 9.15 -30.50
CA ALA A 30 42.15 10.33 -29.91
C ALA A 30 40.64 10.13 -29.74
N ARG A 31 39.97 9.55 -30.76
CA ARG A 31 38.55 9.19 -30.66
C ARG A 31 38.29 8.22 -29.51
N ALA A 32 39.08 7.16 -29.41
CA ALA A 32 38.95 6.20 -28.30
C ALA A 32 39.15 6.85 -26.93
N ALA A 33 40.07 7.82 -26.81
CA ALA A 33 40.27 8.56 -25.56
C ALA A 33 39.05 9.42 -25.19
N PHE A 34 38.43 10.11 -26.15
CA PHE A 34 37.19 10.87 -25.91
C PHE A 34 36.01 9.96 -25.56
N GLU A 35 35.90 8.80 -26.21
CA GLU A 35 34.88 7.79 -25.89
C GLU A 35 35.09 7.23 -24.48
N GLN A 36 36.33 6.92 -24.10
CA GLN A 36 36.68 6.46 -22.76
C GLN A 36 36.34 7.50 -21.68
N GLU A 37 36.64 8.78 -21.93
CA GLU A 37 36.32 9.86 -20.98
C GLU A 37 34.80 10.09 -20.90
N ASN A 38 34.10 10.01 -22.03
CA ASN A 38 32.64 10.06 -22.05
C ASN A 38 32.03 8.92 -21.21
N ASP A 39 32.55 7.70 -21.35
CA ASP A 39 32.09 6.55 -20.58
C ASP A 39 32.41 6.69 -19.09
N ALA A 40 33.56 7.25 -18.74
CA ALA A 40 33.93 7.55 -17.36
C ALA A 40 32.97 8.58 -16.72
N LEU A 41 32.69 9.68 -17.43
CA LEU A 41 31.74 10.69 -16.96
C LEU A 41 30.31 10.14 -16.86
N ALA A 42 29.86 9.37 -17.86
CA ALA A 42 28.53 8.77 -17.87
C ALA A 42 28.37 7.71 -16.76
N SER A 43 29.42 6.94 -16.47
CA SER A 43 29.45 5.98 -15.36
C SER A 43 29.38 6.65 -13.99
N ALA A 44 29.83 7.91 -13.90
CA ALA A 44 29.64 8.76 -12.73
C ALA A 44 28.28 9.48 -12.72
N ALA A 45 27.27 8.93 -13.41
CA ALA A 45 25.91 9.46 -13.50
C ALA A 45 25.79 10.89 -14.08
N MET A 46 26.82 11.38 -14.78
CA MET A 46 26.77 12.70 -15.42
C MET A 46 26.09 12.63 -16.80
N ARG A 47 25.28 13.64 -17.09
CA ARG A 47 24.84 13.98 -18.44
C ARG A 47 26.00 14.67 -19.17
N VAL A 48 26.58 13.96 -20.13
CA VAL A 48 27.74 14.45 -20.90
C VAL A 48 27.29 15.24 -22.14
N LEU A 49 27.86 16.43 -22.33
CA LEU A 49 27.74 17.23 -23.54
C LEU A 49 29.11 17.38 -24.18
N ALA A 50 29.20 17.08 -25.48
CA ALA A 50 30.38 17.43 -26.26
C ALA A 50 30.27 18.87 -26.77
N LEU A 51 31.38 19.59 -26.72
CA LEU A 51 31.51 20.95 -27.25
C LEU A 51 32.40 20.92 -28.49
N ALA A 52 31.90 21.47 -29.58
CA ALA A 52 32.59 21.51 -30.86
C ALA A 52 32.47 22.88 -31.52
N SER A 53 33.39 23.23 -32.42
CA SER A 53 33.25 24.43 -33.23
C SER A 53 33.74 24.23 -34.65
N ARG A 54 33.27 25.09 -35.54
CA ARG A 54 33.76 25.20 -36.91
C ARG A 54 33.91 26.66 -37.29
N ARG A 55 35.04 26.99 -37.92
CA ARG A 55 35.26 28.28 -38.56
C ARG A 55 34.59 28.26 -39.93
N ILE A 56 33.70 29.22 -40.18
CA ILE A 56 32.99 29.37 -41.44
C ILE A 56 33.51 30.63 -42.14
N PRO A 57 33.97 30.55 -43.40
CA PRO A 57 34.38 31.74 -44.15
C PRO A 57 33.20 32.70 -44.36
N ALA A 58 33.40 33.98 -44.02
CA ALA A 58 32.34 34.99 -44.04
C ALA A 58 31.73 35.22 -45.44
N ASN A 59 32.51 34.98 -46.49
CA ASN A 59 32.07 35.10 -47.89
C ASN A 59 31.12 33.98 -48.34
N THR A 60 31.09 32.85 -47.61
CA THR A 60 30.24 31.69 -47.92
C THR A 60 29.08 31.52 -46.94
N PHE A 61 29.00 32.37 -45.92
CA PHE A 61 28.01 32.26 -44.86
C PHE A 61 26.77 33.09 -45.19
N ASP A 62 25.63 32.41 -45.32
CA ASP A 62 24.31 33.04 -45.41
C ASP A 62 23.65 33.00 -44.01
N PRO A 63 23.41 34.17 -43.37
CA PRO A 63 22.73 34.23 -42.07
C PRO A 63 21.29 33.69 -42.07
N SER A 64 20.63 33.67 -43.23
CA SER A 64 19.25 33.20 -43.41
C SER A 64 19.19 31.73 -43.85
N GLY A 65 20.33 31.10 -44.14
CA GLY A 65 20.43 29.74 -44.64
C GLY A 65 20.37 28.68 -43.54
N ASP A 66 20.26 27.40 -43.95
CA ASP A 66 20.33 26.26 -43.05
C ASP A 66 21.76 26.10 -42.48
N LEU A 67 21.86 25.93 -41.16
CA LEU A 67 23.10 25.74 -40.43
C LEU A 67 23.57 24.28 -40.42
N MET A 68 22.67 23.33 -40.69
CA MET A 68 22.98 21.89 -40.64
C MET A 68 24.11 21.45 -41.59
N PRO A 69 24.26 21.96 -42.82
CA PRO A 69 25.40 21.66 -43.69
C PRO A 69 26.76 22.03 -43.06
N TRP A 70 26.78 23.04 -42.18
CA TRP A 70 27.99 23.46 -41.48
C TRP A 70 28.31 22.58 -40.27
N ALA A 71 27.36 21.76 -39.79
CA ALA A 71 27.52 20.88 -38.64
C ALA A 71 28.28 19.58 -38.92
N GLN A 72 29.20 19.59 -39.89
CA GLN A 72 30.17 18.54 -40.21
C GLN A 72 31.59 19.10 -40.14
N ALA A 73 32.62 18.26 -40.19
CA ALA A 73 34.03 18.67 -40.10
C ALA A 73 34.30 19.58 -38.89
N LEU A 74 33.81 19.15 -37.73
CA LEU A 74 33.87 19.90 -36.49
C LEU A 74 35.23 19.71 -35.79
N ASN A 75 35.65 20.75 -35.06
CA ASN A 75 36.76 20.70 -34.11
C ASN A 75 36.20 20.49 -32.70
N LEU A 76 36.48 19.35 -32.08
CA LEU A 76 36.12 19.07 -30.69
C LEU A 76 36.97 19.90 -29.72
N HIS A 77 36.32 20.48 -28.70
CA HIS A 77 36.98 21.24 -27.64
C HIS A 77 37.05 20.46 -26.34
N GLY A 78 36.02 19.69 -26.02
CA GLY A 78 35.97 18.95 -24.78
C GLY A 78 34.59 18.38 -24.47
N LEU A 79 34.53 17.69 -23.33
CA LEU A 79 33.32 17.14 -22.75
C LEU A 79 32.99 17.91 -21.47
N VAL A 80 31.70 18.15 -21.24
CA VAL A 80 31.19 18.73 -19.99
C VAL A 80 30.21 17.74 -19.39
N GLY A 81 30.51 17.24 -18.20
CA GLY A 81 29.59 16.46 -17.38
C GLY A 81 28.75 17.38 -16.50
N ILE A 82 27.43 17.20 -16.54
CA ILE A 82 26.48 17.88 -15.66
C ILE A 82 25.70 16.81 -14.92
N ILE A 83 25.60 16.89 -13.60
CA ILE A 83 24.80 15.96 -12.81
C ILE A 83 23.51 16.64 -12.36
N ASP A 84 22.40 15.92 -12.50
CA ASP A 84 21.15 16.23 -11.79
C ASP A 84 21.05 15.24 -10.62
N PRO A 85 21.49 15.63 -9.42
CA PRO A 85 21.66 14.68 -8.33
C PRO A 85 20.29 14.13 -7.89
N PRO A 86 20.19 12.83 -7.60
CA PRO A 86 18.98 12.27 -7.04
C PRO A 86 18.67 12.94 -5.69
N ARG A 87 17.38 13.07 -5.39
CA ARG A 87 16.94 13.58 -4.08
C ARG A 87 17.42 12.62 -2.98
N PRO A 88 17.99 13.11 -1.86
CA PRO A 88 18.50 12.26 -0.78
C PRO A 88 17.45 11.27 -0.23
N GLU A 89 16.19 11.71 -0.16
CA GLU A 89 15.08 10.88 0.32
C GLU A 89 14.66 9.76 -0.64
N ALA A 90 14.99 9.87 -1.94
CA ALA A 90 14.60 8.88 -2.94
C ALA A 90 15.24 7.51 -2.68
N GLN A 91 16.51 7.48 -2.29
CA GLN A 91 17.21 6.24 -1.98
C GLN A 91 16.58 5.51 -0.78
N ALA A 92 16.27 6.24 0.29
CA ALA A 92 15.60 5.68 1.48
C ALA A 92 14.17 5.21 1.17
N ALA A 93 13.45 5.95 0.33
CA ALA A 93 12.11 5.61 -0.14
C ALA A 93 12.11 4.31 -0.99
N ILE A 94 13.06 4.18 -1.93
CA ILE A 94 13.24 2.98 -2.74
C ILE A 94 13.57 1.77 -1.87
N ALA A 95 14.50 1.91 -0.91
CA ALA A 95 14.83 0.84 0.01
C ALA A 95 13.61 0.38 0.85
N THR A 96 12.76 1.33 1.25
CA THR A 96 11.51 1.03 1.97
C THR A 96 10.52 0.28 1.08
N CYS A 97 10.36 0.68 -0.18
CA CYS A 97 9.55 -0.05 -1.16
C CYS A 97 10.03 -1.49 -1.36
N GLN A 98 11.34 -1.68 -1.58
CA GLN A 98 11.94 -2.99 -1.78
C GLN A 98 11.76 -3.89 -0.54
N ALA A 99 11.97 -3.34 0.67
CA ALA A 99 11.72 -4.06 1.92
C ALA A 99 10.24 -4.45 2.09
N ALA A 100 9.33 -3.65 1.55
CA ALA A 100 7.89 -3.89 1.52
C ALA A 100 7.45 -4.83 0.37
N GLY A 101 8.40 -5.39 -0.39
CA GLY A 101 8.15 -6.25 -1.56
C GLY A 101 7.55 -5.52 -2.76
N ILE A 102 7.73 -4.21 -2.86
CA ILE A 102 7.28 -3.38 -3.97
C ILE A 102 8.46 -3.18 -4.92
N GLU A 103 8.30 -3.61 -6.17
CA GLU A 103 9.28 -3.36 -7.22
C GLU A 103 9.20 -1.92 -7.69
N VAL A 104 10.35 -1.26 -7.77
CA VAL A 104 10.49 0.09 -8.33
C VAL A 104 11.24 -0.03 -9.65
N LYS A 105 10.67 0.49 -10.72
CA LYS A 105 11.29 0.53 -12.06
C LYS A 105 11.46 1.98 -12.50
N MET A 106 12.66 2.35 -12.91
CA MET A 106 12.99 3.68 -13.39
C MET A 106 12.69 3.79 -14.89
N ILE A 107 12.02 4.87 -15.29
CA ILE A 107 11.69 5.18 -16.67
C ILE A 107 12.19 6.59 -16.97
N THR A 108 13.17 6.74 -17.88
CA THR A 108 13.81 8.03 -18.18
C THR A 108 14.04 8.26 -19.67
N GLY A 109 14.16 9.53 -20.06
CA GLY A 109 14.61 9.96 -21.39
C GLY A 109 16.14 9.95 -21.56
N ASP A 110 16.89 9.76 -20.48
CA ASP A 110 18.36 9.77 -20.51
C ASP A 110 18.98 8.58 -21.24
N HIS A 111 20.28 8.66 -21.46
CA HIS A 111 21.06 7.58 -22.03
C HIS A 111 21.13 6.36 -21.09
N ARG A 112 21.19 5.16 -21.67
CA ARG A 112 21.21 3.89 -20.91
C ARG A 112 22.31 3.85 -19.84
N VAL A 113 23.52 4.29 -20.19
CA VAL A 113 24.68 4.27 -19.27
C VAL A 113 24.44 5.18 -18.07
N THR A 114 24.03 6.44 -18.30
CA THR A 114 23.72 7.40 -17.24
C THR A 114 22.55 6.92 -16.38
N ALA A 115 21.47 6.43 -17.00
CA ALA A 115 20.31 5.92 -16.29
C ALA A 115 20.65 4.71 -15.41
N ALA A 116 21.49 3.79 -15.90
CA ALA A 116 21.96 2.65 -15.14
C ALA A 116 22.82 3.07 -13.94
N ALA A 117 23.70 4.07 -14.12
CA ALA A 117 24.51 4.62 -13.04
C ALA A 117 23.65 5.26 -11.93
N ILE A 118 22.67 6.09 -12.29
CA ILE A 118 21.72 6.70 -11.33
C ILE A 118 20.90 5.62 -10.62
N ALA A 119 20.43 4.61 -11.35
CA ALA A 119 19.68 3.51 -10.78
C ALA A 119 20.50 2.71 -9.75
N GLN A 120 21.78 2.47 -10.04
CA GLN A 120 22.69 1.81 -9.10
C GLN A 120 22.93 2.66 -7.85
N GLU A 121 23.12 3.98 -8.00
CA GLU A 121 23.26 4.91 -6.87
C GLU A 121 22.00 4.90 -5.98
N LEU A 122 20.82 4.83 -6.60
CA LEU A 122 19.53 4.73 -5.92
C LEU A 122 19.23 3.35 -5.31
N GLY A 123 20.08 2.34 -5.54
CA GLY A 123 19.91 0.98 -5.02
C GLY A 123 18.92 0.12 -5.80
N LEU A 124 18.65 0.43 -7.07
CA LEU A 124 17.86 -0.42 -7.96
C LEU A 124 18.73 -1.54 -8.53
N SER A 125 18.22 -2.77 -8.47
CA SER A 125 18.88 -3.96 -8.99
C SER A 125 18.10 -4.54 -10.17
N GLY A 126 18.74 -4.67 -11.33
CA GLY A 126 18.15 -5.30 -12.51
C GLY A 126 18.81 -4.83 -13.80
N GLU A 127 18.32 -5.33 -14.93
CA GLU A 127 18.84 -4.97 -16.25
C GLU A 127 18.36 -3.58 -16.67
N ALA A 128 19.18 -2.87 -17.44
CA ALA A 128 18.84 -1.60 -18.06
C ALA A 128 18.62 -1.81 -19.56
N HIS A 129 17.47 -1.39 -20.08
CA HIS A 129 17.10 -1.51 -21.49
C HIS A 129 16.71 -0.16 -22.08
N GLU A 130 16.81 -0.02 -23.39
CA GLU A 130 16.28 1.14 -24.09
C GLU A 130 14.84 0.91 -24.57
N GLY A 131 14.05 1.98 -24.67
CA GLY A 131 12.67 1.91 -25.13
C GLY A 131 12.50 1.27 -26.51
N ARG A 132 13.48 1.44 -27.42
CA ARG A 132 13.48 0.80 -28.75
C ARG A 132 13.57 -0.72 -28.71
N GLU A 133 14.10 -1.30 -27.63
CA GLU A 133 14.19 -2.76 -27.47
C GLU A 133 12.79 -3.38 -27.26
N LEU A 134 11.82 -2.57 -26.83
CA LEU A 134 10.43 -2.99 -26.72
C LEU A 134 9.75 -3.04 -28.10
N ASP A 135 10.27 -2.34 -29.11
CA ASP A 135 9.67 -2.30 -30.44
C ASP A 135 9.85 -3.65 -31.16
N GLY A 136 8.76 -4.18 -31.70
CA GLY A 136 8.75 -5.48 -32.39
C GLY A 136 8.64 -6.71 -31.49
N LEU A 137 8.71 -6.55 -30.16
CA LEU A 137 8.43 -7.64 -29.22
C LEU A 137 6.92 -7.92 -29.09
N SER A 138 6.57 -9.21 -28.97
CA SER A 138 5.22 -9.66 -28.59
C SER A 138 4.92 -9.30 -27.13
N SER A 139 3.63 -9.28 -26.75
CA SER A 139 3.21 -8.93 -25.38
C SER A 139 3.86 -9.79 -24.30
N GLU A 140 4.01 -11.10 -24.54
CA GLU A 140 4.65 -12.02 -23.59
C GLU A 140 6.15 -11.71 -23.41
N GLN A 141 6.86 -11.45 -24.52
CA GLN A 141 8.28 -11.07 -24.48
C GLN A 141 8.50 -9.72 -23.80
N ILE A 142 7.57 -8.77 -23.95
CA ILE A 142 7.63 -7.50 -23.22
C ILE A 142 7.50 -7.77 -21.73
N THR A 143 6.55 -8.59 -21.31
CA THR A 143 6.35 -8.90 -19.88
C THR A 143 7.62 -9.51 -19.28
N ASP A 144 8.20 -10.53 -19.92
CA ASP A 144 9.44 -11.17 -19.45
C ASP A 144 10.61 -10.19 -19.34
N LEU A 145 10.73 -9.27 -20.30
CA LEU A 145 11.74 -8.22 -20.29
C LEU A 145 11.49 -7.25 -19.13
N VAL A 146 10.24 -6.81 -18.97
CA VAL A 146 9.83 -5.82 -17.97
C VAL A 146 9.99 -6.35 -16.54
N GLU A 147 9.75 -7.63 -16.29
CA GLU A 147 9.98 -8.22 -14.96
C GLU A 147 11.46 -8.15 -14.55
N LYS A 148 12.38 -8.46 -15.48
CA LYS A 148 13.84 -8.47 -15.22
C LYS A 148 14.49 -7.09 -15.24
N SER A 149 13.79 -6.11 -15.82
CA SER A 149 14.30 -4.75 -15.98
C SER A 149 14.11 -3.92 -14.70
N ALA A 150 15.17 -3.21 -14.32
CA ALA A 150 15.09 -2.13 -13.33
C ALA A 150 14.98 -0.75 -14.00
N VAL A 151 15.51 -0.60 -15.22
CA VAL A 151 15.63 0.71 -15.88
C VAL A 151 15.22 0.63 -17.34
N PHE A 152 14.41 1.59 -17.76
CA PHE A 152 14.11 1.86 -19.15
C PHE A 152 14.60 3.27 -19.52
N ALA A 153 15.55 3.32 -20.45
CA ALA A 153 16.18 4.55 -20.95
C ALA A 153 15.67 4.93 -22.35
N ARG A 154 15.82 6.20 -22.75
CA ARG A 154 15.33 6.74 -24.03
C ARG A 154 13.89 6.31 -24.35
N VAL A 155 12.99 6.44 -23.36
CA VAL A 155 11.62 5.91 -23.44
C VAL A 155 10.68 6.91 -24.13
N ALA A 156 9.94 6.43 -25.15
CA ALA A 156 8.90 7.19 -25.82
C ALA A 156 7.54 7.02 -25.11
N PRO A 157 6.56 7.91 -25.33
CA PRO A 157 5.25 7.85 -24.68
C PRO A 157 4.55 6.48 -24.85
N LYS A 158 4.59 5.93 -26.08
CA LYS A 158 4.06 4.59 -26.41
C LYS A 158 4.69 3.46 -25.59
N HIS A 159 5.95 3.58 -25.21
CA HIS A 159 6.67 2.56 -24.46
C HIS A 159 6.23 2.56 -23.00
N LYS A 160 6.02 3.74 -22.39
CA LYS A 160 5.50 3.86 -21.02
C LYS A 160 4.18 3.13 -20.86
N LEU A 161 3.26 3.34 -21.80
CA LEU A 161 1.97 2.64 -21.82
C LEU A 161 2.13 1.12 -21.91
N ARG A 162 2.95 0.62 -22.84
CA ARG A 162 3.19 -0.82 -23.02
C ARG A 162 3.79 -1.49 -21.79
N ILE A 163 4.70 -0.81 -21.08
CA ILE A 163 5.28 -1.30 -19.82
C ILE A 163 4.18 -1.48 -18.75
N VAL A 164 3.33 -0.47 -18.59
CA VAL A 164 2.20 -0.51 -17.64
C VAL A 164 1.23 -1.64 -17.98
N GLU A 165 0.83 -1.76 -19.24
CA GLU A 165 -0.08 -2.81 -19.71
C GLU A 165 0.50 -4.21 -19.51
N ALA A 166 1.79 -4.41 -19.79
CA ALA A 166 2.47 -5.68 -19.60
C ALA A 166 2.51 -6.13 -18.13
N LEU A 167 2.82 -5.22 -17.21
CA LEU A 167 2.82 -5.48 -15.77
C LEU A 167 1.41 -5.80 -15.25
N LYS A 168 0.40 -5.04 -15.70
CA LYS A 168 -1.00 -5.27 -15.33
C LYS A 168 -1.52 -6.60 -15.85
N ALA A 169 -1.17 -6.96 -17.09
CA ALA A 169 -1.53 -8.25 -17.67
C ALA A 169 -0.97 -9.44 -16.88
N HIS A 170 0.16 -9.25 -16.19
CA HIS A 170 0.76 -10.25 -15.31
C HIS A 170 0.22 -10.21 -13.86
N GLY A 171 -0.84 -9.42 -13.61
CA GLY A 171 -1.53 -9.38 -12.31
C GLY A 171 -0.89 -8.47 -11.27
N HIS A 172 0.10 -7.66 -11.64
CA HIS A 172 0.62 -6.61 -10.76
C HIS A 172 -0.36 -5.44 -10.66
N VAL A 173 -0.41 -4.82 -9.48
CA VAL A 173 -1.04 -3.51 -9.30
C VAL A 173 0.02 -2.46 -9.57
N VAL A 174 -0.18 -1.63 -10.60
CA VAL A 174 0.85 -0.73 -11.11
C VAL A 174 0.54 0.71 -10.74
N ALA A 175 1.52 1.36 -10.10
CA ALA A 175 1.55 2.81 -9.95
C ALA A 175 2.53 3.41 -10.96
N MET A 176 2.08 4.40 -11.73
CA MET A 176 2.90 5.10 -12.72
C MET A 176 3.03 6.57 -12.31
N THR A 177 4.24 7.12 -12.35
CA THR A 177 4.49 8.55 -12.08
C THR A 177 4.78 9.29 -13.38
N GLY A 178 4.29 10.53 -13.52
CA GLY A 178 4.55 11.35 -14.70
C GLY A 178 4.23 12.83 -14.48
N ASP A 179 4.84 13.68 -15.29
CA ASP A 179 4.76 15.14 -15.20
C ASP A 179 4.42 15.80 -16.56
N GLY A 180 4.86 15.21 -17.67
CA GLY A 180 4.57 15.72 -19.01
C GLY A 180 3.27 15.17 -19.60
N VAL A 181 2.63 15.95 -20.49
CA VAL A 181 1.42 15.56 -21.27
C VAL A 181 1.55 14.17 -21.91
N ASN A 182 2.77 13.83 -22.31
CA ASN A 182 3.15 12.54 -22.89
C ASN A 182 2.89 11.34 -21.96
N ASP A 183 2.79 11.56 -20.66
CA ASP A 183 2.63 10.51 -19.65
C ASP A 183 1.16 10.27 -19.32
N ALA A 184 0.26 11.17 -19.71
CA ALA A 184 -1.17 11.07 -19.43
C ALA A 184 -1.80 9.73 -19.86
N PRO A 185 -1.48 9.14 -21.05
CA PRO A 185 -2.01 7.84 -21.41
C PRO A 185 -1.56 6.72 -20.46
N ALA A 186 -0.29 6.72 -20.05
CA ALA A 186 0.26 5.70 -19.15
C ALA A 186 -0.26 5.87 -17.71
N LEU A 187 -0.41 7.12 -17.25
CA LEU A 187 -1.03 7.45 -15.96
C LEU A 187 -2.47 6.93 -15.88
N LYS A 188 -3.25 7.14 -16.95
CA LYS A 188 -4.65 6.69 -17.01
C LYS A 188 -4.79 5.17 -17.13
N ALA A 189 -3.83 4.50 -17.75
CA ALA A 189 -3.81 3.05 -17.89
C ALA A 189 -3.38 2.32 -16.62
N ALA A 190 -2.53 2.95 -15.79
CA ALA A 190 -2.09 2.43 -14.52
C ALA A 190 -3.27 2.25 -13.54
N ASP A 191 -3.13 1.36 -12.55
CA ASP A 191 -4.14 1.24 -11.49
C ASP A 191 -4.14 2.47 -10.59
N ILE A 192 -2.95 3.09 -10.44
CA ILE A 192 -2.75 4.34 -9.72
C ILE A 192 -1.86 5.24 -10.57
N GLY A 193 -2.46 6.18 -11.29
CA GLY A 193 -1.72 7.27 -11.94
C GLY A 193 -1.32 8.31 -10.89
N VAL A 194 -0.03 8.68 -10.85
CA VAL A 194 0.54 9.66 -9.92
C VAL A 194 1.11 10.84 -10.71
N ALA A 195 0.51 12.02 -10.58
CA ALA A 195 1.01 13.25 -11.20
C ALA A 195 1.83 14.11 -10.24
N MET A 196 2.78 14.85 -10.80
CA MET A 196 3.53 15.90 -10.08
C MET A 196 2.64 17.15 -9.94
N GLY A 197 2.62 17.74 -8.75
CA GLY A 197 1.80 18.90 -8.43
C GLY A 197 2.44 20.23 -8.83
N ILE A 198 3.78 20.30 -8.82
CA ILE A 198 4.52 21.53 -9.14
C ILE A 198 5.03 21.49 -10.59
N THR A 199 5.73 20.43 -10.99
CA THR A 199 6.26 20.30 -12.36
C THR A 199 5.27 19.68 -13.34
N GLY A 200 4.20 19.05 -12.85
CA GLY A 200 3.25 18.35 -13.69
C GLY A 200 2.28 19.27 -14.42
N THR A 201 1.98 18.93 -15.66
CA THR A 201 0.99 19.63 -16.49
C THR A 201 -0.44 19.39 -15.99
N GLU A 202 -1.36 20.33 -16.26
CA GLU A 202 -2.79 20.16 -15.94
C GLU A 202 -3.35 18.86 -16.55
N VAL A 203 -2.94 18.52 -17.77
CA VAL A 203 -3.35 17.28 -18.44
C VAL A 203 -2.93 16.04 -17.65
N THR A 204 -1.73 16.02 -17.08
CA THR A 204 -1.30 14.90 -16.23
C THR A 204 -2.03 14.85 -14.89
N GLN A 205 -2.33 16.01 -14.30
CA GLN A 205 -3.06 16.10 -13.03
C GLN A 205 -4.51 15.62 -13.18
N GLU A 206 -5.17 15.96 -14.28
CA GLU A 206 -6.52 15.47 -14.61
C GLU A 206 -6.55 13.97 -14.96
N ALA A 207 -5.47 13.45 -15.55
CA ALA A 207 -5.36 12.04 -15.90
C ALA A 207 -5.02 11.13 -14.70
N ALA A 208 -4.41 11.69 -13.65
CA ALA A 208 -3.93 10.94 -12.50
C ALA A 208 -5.01 10.70 -11.44
N THR A 209 -4.84 9.62 -10.68
CA THR A 209 -5.67 9.29 -9.51
C THR A 209 -5.17 9.99 -8.25
N LEU A 210 -3.87 10.29 -8.18
CA LEU A 210 -3.19 10.90 -7.06
C LEU A 210 -2.25 12.01 -7.57
N VAL A 211 -2.23 13.15 -6.88
CA VAL A 211 -1.35 14.28 -7.20
C VAL A 211 -0.41 14.54 -6.02
N LEU A 212 0.90 14.58 -6.29
CA LEU A 212 1.93 14.89 -5.30
C LEU A 212 2.12 16.39 -5.21
N THR A 213 1.57 17.02 -4.17
CA THR A 213 1.67 18.49 -4.00
C THR A 213 3.10 19.00 -3.73
N ASP A 214 4.03 18.09 -3.41
CA ASP A 214 5.42 18.37 -3.03
C ASP A 214 6.45 17.81 -4.04
N ASP A 215 6.00 17.17 -5.12
CA ASP A 215 6.84 16.51 -6.11
C ASP A 215 7.85 15.52 -5.52
N ASN A 216 7.48 14.86 -4.41
CA ASN A 216 8.38 13.98 -3.68
C ASN A 216 8.00 12.50 -3.79
N PHE A 217 8.93 11.68 -4.28
CA PHE A 217 8.76 10.22 -4.34
C PHE A 217 8.52 9.60 -2.95
N ALA A 218 9.10 10.15 -1.88
CA ALA A 218 8.86 9.67 -0.52
C ALA A 218 7.38 9.77 -0.10
N SER A 219 6.62 10.71 -0.67
CA SER A 219 5.20 10.86 -0.40
C SER A 219 4.37 9.71 -0.98
N ILE A 220 4.84 9.05 -2.06
CA ILE A 220 4.23 7.81 -2.58
C ILE A 220 4.38 6.69 -1.55
N VAL A 221 5.56 6.55 -0.94
CA VAL A 221 5.81 5.51 0.09
C VAL A 221 4.88 5.69 1.28
N ARG A 222 4.69 6.94 1.73
CA ARG A 222 3.73 7.26 2.80
C ARG A 222 2.29 6.96 2.39
N ALA A 223 1.90 7.26 1.16
CA ALA A 223 0.58 6.92 0.64
C ALA A 223 0.34 5.40 0.62
N VAL A 224 1.36 4.61 0.29
CA VAL A 224 1.28 3.14 0.36
C VAL A 224 1.12 2.66 1.80
N GLU A 225 1.89 3.20 2.76
CA GLU A 225 1.74 2.89 4.19
C GLU A 225 0.34 3.20 4.69
N GLU A 226 -0.20 4.36 4.33
CA GLU A 226 -1.55 4.78 4.70
C GLU A 226 -2.61 3.89 4.05
N GLY A 227 -2.46 3.56 2.77
CA GLY A 227 -3.37 2.64 2.06
C GLY A 227 -3.40 1.24 2.68
N ARG A 228 -2.24 0.71 3.10
CA ARG A 228 -2.17 -0.56 3.84
C ARG A 228 -2.87 -0.45 5.21
N THR A 229 -2.70 0.67 5.90
CA THR A 229 -3.33 0.93 7.21
C THR A 229 -4.85 1.02 7.09
N ILE A 230 -5.36 1.78 6.13
CA ILE A 230 -6.79 1.88 5.82
C ILE A 230 -7.36 0.51 5.51
N TYR A 231 -6.69 -0.31 4.70
CA TYR A 231 -7.15 -1.66 4.38
C TYR A 231 -7.23 -2.57 5.63
N GLU A 232 -6.23 -2.55 6.50
CA GLU A 232 -6.28 -3.32 7.76
C GLU A 232 -7.44 -2.87 8.66
N ASN A 233 -7.66 -1.56 8.74
CA ASN A 233 -8.77 -0.98 9.49
C ASN A 233 -10.12 -1.38 8.87
N ILE A 234 -10.20 -1.45 7.53
CA ILE A 234 -11.38 -1.98 6.83
C ILE A 234 -11.68 -3.41 7.29
N VAL A 235 -10.67 -4.28 7.26
CA VAL A 235 -10.83 -5.67 7.68
C VAL A 235 -11.27 -5.78 9.15
N LYS A 236 -10.71 -4.95 10.06
CA LYS A 236 -11.11 -4.94 11.48
C LYS A 236 -12.58 -4.57 11.65
N PHE A 237 -13.05 -3.48 11.02
CA PHE A 237 -14.44 -3.07 11.18
C PHE A 237 -15.40 -4.07 10.54
N VAL A 238 -15.08 -4.60 9.34
CA VAL A 238 -15.95 -5.58 8.66
C VAL A 238 -16.10 -6.84 9.53
N ARG A 239 -15.00 -7.30 10.13
CA ARG A 239 -15.02 -8.45 11.05
C ARG A 239 -15.87 -8.17 12.28
N PHE A 240 -15.73 -7.00 12.89
CA PHE A 240 -16.55 -6.58 14.02
C PHE A 240 -18.04 -6.59 13.64
N GLN A 241 -18.43 -5.82 12.62
CA GLN A 241 -19.82 -5.64 12.22
C GLN A 241 -20.49 -6.94 11.78
N LEU A 242 -19.80 -7.78 10.99
CA LEU A 242 -20.36 -9.07 10.57
C LEU A 242 -20.55 -10.02 11.75
N SER A 243 -19.63 -10.04 12.72
CA SER A 243 -19.80 -10.90 13.89
C SER A 243 -20.97 -10.44 14.75
N THR A 244 -21.16 -9.12 14.92
CA THR A 244 -22.32 -8.52 15.59
C THR A 244 -23.61 -8.92 14.89
N ASN A 245 -23.70 -8.71 13.57
CA ASN A 245 -24.89 -9.02 12.79
C ASN A 245 -25.23 -10.51 12.80
N ILE A 246 -24.24 -11.39 12.62
CA ILE A 246 -24.44 -12.83 12.72
C ILE A 246 -24.89 -13.22 14.14
N GLY A 247 -24.27 -12.65 15.19
CA GLY A 247 -24.71 -12.89 16.57
C GLY A 247 -26.15 -12.47 16.81
N ALA A 248 -26.56 -11.29 16.30
CA ALA A 248 -27.92 -10.79 16.44
C ALA A 248 -28.92 -11.67 15.70
N ILE A 249 -28.62 -12.02 14.43
CA ILE A 249 -29.45 -12.91 13.61
C ILE A 249 -29.59 -14.28 14.27
N LEU A 250 -28.49 -14.88 14.73
CA LEU A 250 -28.53 -16.18 15.42
C LEU A 250 -29.29 -16.13 16.74
N THR A 251 -29.24 -15.01 17.46
CA THR A 251 -30.02 -14.82 18.70
C THR A 251 -31.52 -14.75 18.39
N VAL A 252 -31.91 -13.90 17.44
CA VAL A 252 -33.32 -13.66 17.09
C VAL A 252 -33.94 -14.89 16.42
N LEU A 253 -33.26 -15.47 15.45
CA LEU A 253 -33.75 -16.66 14.73
C LEU A 253 -33.59 -17.93 15.57
N GLY A 254 -32.58 -18.01 16.43
CA GLY A 254 -32.33 -19.17 17.28
C GLY A 254 -33.34 -19.33 18.41
N ALA A 255 -33.87 -18.23 18.96
CA ALA A 255 -34.83 -18.26 20.06
C ALA A 255 -36.08 -19.13 19.76
N PRO A 256 -36.79 -18.96 18.62
CA PRO A 256 -37.93 -19.82 18.28
C PRO A 256 -37.62 -21.31 18.20
N PHE A 257 -36.43 -21.70 17.71
CA PHE A 257 -36.03 -23.11 17.66
C PHE A 257 -35.82 -23.73 19.04
N LEU A 258 -35.53 -22.91 20.05
CA LEU A 258 -35.44 -23.32 21.45
C LEU A 258 -36.79 -23.21 22.19
N GLY A 259 -37.87 -22.83 21.50
CA GLY A 259 -39.20 -22.64 22.08
C GLY A 259 -39.38 -21.30 22.81
N PHE A 260 -38.47 -20.34 22.61
CA PHE A 260 -38.54 -19.01 23.22
C PHE A 260 -39.24 -17.99 22.32
N ALA A 261 -39.82 -16.96 22.94
CA ALA A 261 -40.25 -15.77 22.23
C ALA A 261 -39.04 -14.97 21.72
N THR A 262 -39.26 -14.05 20.77
CA THR A 262 -38.19 -13.21 20.23
C THR A 262 -37.56 -12.36 21.34
N PRO A 263 -36.24 -12.47 21.58
CA PRO A 263 -35.58 -11.87 22.73
C PRO A 263 -35.31 -10.37 22.58
N PHE A 264 -35.46 -9.83 21.36
CA PHE A 264 -35.31 -8.39 21.07
C PHE A 264 -36.55 -7.82 20.42
N THR A 265 -36.86 -6.56 20.75
CA THR A 265 -37.82 -5.74 20.00
C THR A 265 -37.17 -5.15 18.74
N ALA A 266 -38.00 -4.70 17.79
CA ALA A 266 -37.48 -4.04 16.58
C ALA A 266 -36.64 -2.79 16.91
N ILE A 267 -37.07 -2.01 17.92
CA ILE A 267 -36.36 -0.80 18.37
C ILE A 267 -35.02 -1.16 19.01
N GLN A 268 -34.96 -2.23 19.83
CA GLN A 268 -33.72 -2.71 20.42
C GLN A 268 -32.71 -3.17 19.35
N ILE A 269 -33.16 -3.86 18.30
CA ILE A 269 -32.29 -4.25 17.18
C ILE A 269 -31.74 -3.00 16.46
N LEU A 270 -32.61 -2.02 16.18
CA LEU A 270 -32.18 -0.75 15.56
C LEU A 270 -31.16 0.00 16.43
N TRP A 271 -31.36 0.01 17.75
CA TRP A 271 -30.45 0.61 18.71
C TRP A 271 -29.08 -0.06 18.71
N VAL A 272 -29.04 -1.40 18.75
CA VAL A 272 -27.79 -2.14 18.69
C VAL A 272 -27.06 -1.83 17.39
N ASN A 273 -27.74 -1.85 16.24
CA ASN A 273 -27.09 -1.51 14.97
C ASN A 273 -26.56 -0.07 14.99
N LEU A 274 -27.35 0.90 15.42
CA LEU A 274 -26.96 2.31 15.41
C LEU A 274 -25.74 2.60 16.30
N ILE A 275 -25.76 2.10 17.53
CA ILE A 275 -24.68 2.38 18.49
C ILE A 275 -23.41 1.62 18.14
N MET A 276 -23.52 0.41 17.58
CA MET A 276 -22.35 -0.40 17.27
C MET A 276 -21.69 0.02 15.95
N ASP A 277 -22.50 0.40 14.94
CA ASP A 277 -22.03 0.87 13.64
C ASP A 277 -21.51 2.31 13.68
N GLY A 278 -21.87 3.07 14.72
CA GLY A 278 -21.41 4.44 14.91
C GLY A 278 -20.03 4.51 15.60
N PRO A 279 -19.95 4.91 16.88
CA PRO A 279 -18.67 5.25 17.50
C PRO A 279 -17.63 4.12 17.52
N PRO A 280 -17.93 2.87 17.93
CA PRO A 280 -16.92 1.81 17.98
C PRO A 280 -16.38 1.44 16.59
N ALA A 281 -17.25 1.25 15.59
CA ALA A 281 -16.83 0.94 14.24
C ALA A 281 -16.01 2.08 13.60
N MET A 282 -16.39 3.34 13.81
CA MET A 282 -15.59 4.49 13.35
C MET A 282 -14.21 4.52 13.97
N THR A 283 -14.09 4.25 15.28
CA THR A 283 -12.78 4.23 15.95
C THR A 283 -11.86 3.11 15.45
N LEU A 284 -12.41 1.98 15.00
CA LEU A 284 -11.66 0.92 14.33
C LEU A 284 -11.18 1.32 12.94
N GLY A 285 -11.91 2.21 12.25
CA GLY A 285 -11.56 2.73 10.93
C GLY A 285 -10.33 3.64 10.92
N VAL A 286 -10.05 4.32 12.04
CA VAL A 286 -8.98 5.34 12.16
C VAL A 286 -7.85 4.93 13.11
N GLU A 287 -7.63 3.62 13.27
CA GLU A 287 -6.50 3.15 14.07
C GLU A 287 -5.16 3.42 13.39
N PRO A 288 -4.11 3.73 14.17
CA PRO A 288 -2.78 3.95 13.62
C PRO A 288 -2.20 2.68 13.00
N ALA A 289 -1.26 2.90 12.07
CA ALA A 289 -0.47 1.85 11.44
C ALA A 289 0.18 0.94 12.49
N ARG A 290 0.14 -0.38 12.25
CA ARG A 290 0.85 -1.33 13.11
C ARG A 290 2.35 -1.30 12.81
N PRO A 291 3.20 -1.55 13.82
CA PRO A 291 4.63 -1.71 13.57
C PRO A 291 4.90 -2.83 12.56
N GLY A 292 5.71 -2.53 11.55
CA GLY A 292 6.12 -3.47 10.51
C GLY A 292 5.16 -3.61 9.32
N ILE A 293 4.16 -2.72 9.17
CA ILE A 293 3.22 -2.79 8.03
C ILE A 293 3.92 -2.65 6.66
N MET A 294 5.05 -1.94 6.62
CA MET A 294 5.92 -1.80 5.45
C MET A 294 6.96 -2.92 5.31
N GLN A 295 6.85 -4.00 6.10
CA GLN A 295 7.69 -5.21 5.94
C GLN A 295 6.91 -6.37 5.32
N ASP A 296 5.59 -6.23 5.22
CA ASP A 296 4.74 -7.23 4.59
C ASP A 296 4.79 -7.10 3.07
N ARG A 297 4.70 -8.22 2.36
CA ARG A 297 4.59 -8.22 0.90
C ARG A 297 3.26 -7.63 0.43
N PRO A 298 3.18 -7.08 -0.79
CA PRO A 298 1.93 -6.59 -1.35
C PRO A 298 0.87 -7.69 -1.36
N ARG A 299 -0.37 -7.33 -1.02
CA ARG A 299 -1.49 -8.27 -1.08
C ARG A 299 -1.81 -8.62 -2.54
N PRO A 300 -2.16 -9.87 -2.86
CA PRO A 300 -2.68 -10.22 -4.18
C PRO A 300 -3.97 -9.44 -4.48
N ALA A 301 -4.12 -8.95 -5.72
CA ALA A 301 -5.28 -8.14 -6.12
C ALA A 301 -6.62 -8.88 -5.91
N GLY A 302 -6.65 -10.18 -6.21
CA GLY A 302 -7.83 -11.05 -6.04
C GLY A 302 -8.05 -11.60 -4.62
N ALA A 303 -7.27 -11.18 -3.62
CA ALA A 303 -7.44 -11.67 -2.27
C ALA A 303 -8.77 -11.20 -1.67
N ALA A 304 -9.63 -12.15 -1.29
CA ALA A 304 -10.88 -11.86 -0.60
C ALA A 304 -10.61 -11.18 0.74
N ILE A 305 -11.38 -10.13 1.04
CA ILE A 305 -11.35 -9.42 2.33
C ILE A 305 -11.64 -10.41 3.48
N LEU A 306 -12.57 -11.33 3.26
CA LEU A 306 -12.96 -12.37 4.22
C LEU A 306 -12.54 -13.74 3.69
N THR A 307 -11.42 -14.24 4.19
CA THR A 307 -11.00 -15.63 3.94
C THR A 307 -11.95 -16.60 4.64
N GLY A 308 -12.04 -17.85 4.17
CA GLY A 308 -12.87 -18.87 4.84
C GLY A 308 -12.51 -19.06 6.32
N GLN A 309 -11.23 -18.92 6.67
CA GLN A 309 -10.78 -18.92 8.06
C GLN A 309 -11.34 -17.72 8.86
N ARG A 310 -11.39 -16.52 8.27
CA ARG A 310 -12.00 -15.35 8.91
C ARG A 310 -13.50 -15.55 9.09
N LEU A 311 -14.19 -16.06 8.06
CA LEU A 311 -15.64 -16.30 8.11
C LEU A 311 -16.00 -17.31 9.20
N TRP A 312 -15.25 -18.40 9.32
CA TRP A 312 -15.42 -19.37 10.41
C TRP A 312 -15.27 -18.73 11.80
N ARG A 313 -14.27 -17.85 11.98
CA ARG A 313 -14.08 -17.13 13.25
C ARG A 313 -15.24 -16.19 13.55
N ILE A 314 -15.71 -15.45 12.55
CA ILE A 314 -16.87 -14.56 12.68
C ILE A 314 -18.10 -15.37 13.12
N MET A 315 -18.34 -16.53 12.49
CA MET A 315 -19.41 -17.44 12.89
C MET A 315 -19.25 -17.93 14.34
N LEU A 316 -18.04 -18.31 14.77
CA LEU A 316 -17.79 -18.73 16.14
C LEU A 316 -18.11 -17.62 17.16
N TYR A 317 -17.72 -16.37 16.89
CA TYR A 317 -18.08 -15.24 17.74
C TYR A 317 -19.60 -15.02 17.77
N GLY A 318 -20.25 -15.06 16.61
CA GLY A 318 -21.70 -14.95 16.52
C GLY A 318 -22.44 -16.02 17.32
N VAL A 319 -22.03 -17.29 17.23
CA VAL A 319 -22.60 -18.40 18.00
C VAL A 319 -22.37 -18.22 19.50
N THR A 320 -21.17 -17.77 19.91
CA THR A 320 -20.85 -17.52 21.32
C THR A 320 -21.74 -16.42 21.90
N MET A 321 -21.89 -15.31 21.16
CA MET A 321 -22.77 -14.20 21.56
C MET A 321 -24.23 -14.67 21.63
N ALA A 322 -24.70 -15.40 20.62
CA ALA A 322 -26.08 -15.90 20.61
C ALA A 322 -26.36 -16.89 21.75
N ALA A 323 -25.46 -17.85 21.99
CA ALA A 323 -25.60 -18.80 23.09
C ALA A 323 -25.58 -18.10 24.45
N GLY A 324 -24.68 -17.13 24.65
CA GLY A 324 -24.62 -16.36 25.89
C GLY A 324 -25.86 -15.49 26.11
N THR A 325 -26.34 -14.81 25.07
CA THR A 325 -27.54 -13.97 25.16
C THR A 325 -28.80 -14.79 25.35
N LEU A 326 -28.97 -15.90 24.63
CA LEU A 326 -30.11 -16.81 24.83
C LEU A 326 -30.05 -17.50 26.18
N GLY A 327 -28.85 -17.82 26.68
CA GLY A 327 -28.65 -18.34 28.04
C GLY A 327 -29.07 -17.33 29.11
N ALA A 328 -28.68 -16.06 28.94
CA ALA A 328 -29.10 -14.97 29.83
C ALA A 328 -30.63 -14.75 29.78
N TYR A 329 -31.21 -14.79 28.58
CA TYR A 329 -32.65 -14.71 28.37
C TYR A 329 -33.40 -15.86 29.08
N ALA A 330 -32.99 -17.10 28.86
CA ALA A 330 -33.61 -18.28 29.44
C ALA A 330 -33.54 -18.26 30.98
N TRP A 331 -32.39 -17.85 31.52
CA TRP A 331 -32.22 -17.69 32.97
C TRP A 331 -33.12 -16.59 33.54
N GLY A 332 -33.17 -15.42 32.90
CA GLY A 332 -34.03 -14.31 33.33
C GLY A 332 -35.52 -14.66 33.25
N LEU A 333 -35.91 -15.44 32.24
CA LEU A 333 -37.28 -15.91 32.06
C LEU A 333 -37.69 -16.89 33.16
N ALA A 334 -36.79 -17.78 33.56
CA ALA A 334 -37.05 -18.77 34.61
C ALA A 334 -37.14 -18.14 36.01
N GLN A 335 -36.34 -17.10 36.29
CA GLN A 335 -36.20 -16.55 37.63
C GLN A 335 -37.14 -15.39 37.94
N VAL A 336 -37.44 -14.53 36.97
CA VAL A 336 -38.16 -13.26 37.21
C VAL A 336 -39.36 -13.13 36.28
N GLY A 337 -39.13 -13.17 34.97
CA GLY A 337 -40.19 -12.99 33.99
C GLY A 337 -39.69 -12.45 32.65
N ARG A 338 -40.63 -12.25 31.72
CA ARG A 338 -40.34 -11.95 30.32
C ARG A 338 -39.65 -10.60 30.11
N ASP A 339 -40.17 -9.53 30.70
CA ASP A 339 -39.68 -8.16 30.43
C ASP A 339 -38.26 -7.96 30.99
N TYR A 340 -38.01 -8.55 32.16
CA TYR A 340 -36.67 -8.68 32.73
C TYR A 340 -35.73 -9.50 31.83
N ALA A 341 -36.17 -10.66 31.33
CA ALA A 341 -35.38 -11.51 30.46
C ALA A 341 -34.97 -10.80 29.15
N VAL A 342 -35.90 -10.06 28.53
CA VAL A 342 -35.64 -9.24 27.33
C VAL A 342 -34.59 -8.18 27.64
N THR A 343 -34.74 -7.45 28.75
CA THR A 343 -33.80 -6.38 29.13
C THR A 343 -32.40 -6.92 29.45
N LEU A 344 -32.34 -8.06 30.15
CA LEU A 344 -31.08 -8.73 30.47
C LEU A 344 -30.39 -9.25 29.19
N ALA A 345 -31.14 -9.85 28.27
CA ALA A 345 -30.63 -10.31 26.99
C ALA A 345 -30.10 -9.15 26.13
N PHE A 346 -30.86 -8.07 26.03
CA PHE A 346 -30.49 -6.84 25.33
C PHE A 346 -29.19 -6.25 25.88
N THR A 347 -29.10 -6.09 27.21
CA THR A 347 -27.92 -5.56 27.88
C THR A 347 -26.71 -6.49 27.72
N THR A 348 -26.91 -7.80 27.86
CA THR A 348 -25.86 -8.80 27.64
C THR A 348 -25.33 -8.75 26.21
N PHE A 349 -26.21 -8.60 25.21
CA PHE A 349 -25.81 -8.50 23.81
C PHE A 349 -25.00 -7.23 23.52
N VAL A 350 -25.39 -6.09 24.08
CA VAL A 350 -24.63 -4.84 23.99
C VAL A 350 -23.24 -4.98 24.62
N LEU A 351 -23.15 -5.61 25.80
CA LEU A 351 -21.87 -5.87 26.46
C LEU A 351 -21.00 -6.87 25.71
N PHE A 352 -21.58 -7.85 25.01
CA PHE A 352 -20.82 -8.74 24.11
C PHE A 352 -20.09 -7.94 23.05
N GLN A 353 -20.71 -6.89 22.51
CA GLN A 353 -20.06 -6.04 21.52
C GLN A 353 -18.87 -5.27 22.08
N PHE A 354 -18.99 -4.76 23.32
CA PHE A 354 -17.86 -4.14 24.02
C PHE A 354 -16.63 -5.05 24.02
N PHE A 355 -16.78 -6.34 24.35
CA PHE A 355 -15.68 -7.29 24.35
C PHE A 355 -15.24 -7.72 22.94
N ASN A 356 -16.20 -7.87 22.02
CA ASN A 356 -15.95 -8.30 20.66
C ASN A 356 -15.11 -7.29 19.86
N VAL A 357 -15.21 -5.98 20.13
CA VAL A 357 -14.33 -4.96 19.53
C VAL A 357 -12.85 -5.30 19.73
N PHE A 358 -12.47 -5.78 20.92
CA PHE A 358 -11.08 -6.15 21.21
C PHE A 358 -10.62 -7.39 20.42
N ASN A 359 -11.51 -8.36 20.20
CA ASN A 359 -11.25 -9.52 19.35
C ASN A 359 -11.11 -9.16 17.87
N ALA A 360 -11.92 -8.21 17.40
CA ALA A 360 -11.84 -7.70 16.03
C ALA A 360 -10.51 -6.97 15.80
N ARG A 361 -10.10 -6.13 16.75
CA ARG A 361 -8.85 -5.36 16.74
C ARG A 361 -7.59 -6.23 16.69
N ALA A 362 -7.58 -7.35 17.39
CA ALA A 362 -6.39 -8.20 17.54
C ALA A 362 -6.54 -9.56 16.83
N GLU A 363 -6.27 -9.61 15.51
CA GLU A 363 -6.44 -10.85 14.72
C GLU A 363 -5.40 -11.95 15.03
N HIS A 364 -4.15 -11.54 15.25
CA HIS A 364 -3.00 -12.45 15.36
C HIS A 364 -2.22 -12.31 16.66
N ARG A 365 -2.45 -11.22 17.40
CA ARG A 365 -1.81 -10.93 18.69
C ARG A 365 -2.88 -11.02 19.79
N SER A 366 -2.42 -11.12 21.04
CA SER A 366 -3.32 -11.01 22.18
C SER A 366 -3.97 -9.63 22.21
N ALA A 367 -5.24 -9.59 22.61
CA ALA A 367 -5.95 -8.35 22.92
C ALA A 367 -5.27 -7.58 24.06
N PHE A 368 -4.66 -8.28 25.03
CA PHE A 368 -3.89 -7.70 26.14
C PHE A 368 -2.48 -7.29 25.72
N ASN A 369 -2.38 -6.37 24.78
CA ASN A 369 -1.11 -5.81 24.34
C ASN A 369 -0.94 -4.36 24.84
N ARG A 370 0.26 -3.79 24.66
CA ARG A 370 0.57 -2.40 25.06
C ARG A 370 -0.36 -1.36 24.41
N GLN A 371 -1.06 -1.71 23.33
CA GLN A 371 -2.02 -0.85 22.63
C GLN A 371 -3.46 -1.00 23.14
N PHE A 372 -3.74 -1.92 24.08
CA PHE A 372 -5.05 -2.15 24.68
C PHE A 372 -5.62 -0.87 25.30
N VAL A 373 -4.80 -0.13 26.06
CA VAL A 373 -5.20 1.13 26.72
C VAL A 373 -4.83 2.37 25.90
N ALA A 374 -3.97 2.24 24.88
CA ALA A 374 -3.40 3.39 24.18
C ALA A 374 -4.42 4.17 23.30
N ASN A 375 -5.53 3.55 22.90
CA ASN A 375 -6.53 4.21 22.04
C ASN A 375 -7.62 4.87 22.90
N GLY A 376 -7.35 6.09 23.38
CA GLY A 376 -8.30 6.86 24.20
C GLY A 376 -9.64 7.14 23.51
N ARG A 377 -9.66 7.24 22.17
CA ARG A 377 -10.90 7.45 21.40
C ARG A 377 -11.80 6.22 21.42
N LEU A 378 -11.23 5.03 21.29
CA LEU A 378 -11.97 3.78 21.43
C LEU A 378 -12.57 3.65 22.84
N TRP A 379 -11.80 3.95 23.89
CA TRP A 379 -12.31 3.92 25.26
C TRP A 379 -13.42 4.95 25.50
N LEU A 380 -13.31 6.16 24.93
CA LEU A 380 -14.36 7.16 24.98
C LEU A 380 -15.63 6.68 24.27
N ALA A 381 -15.50 6.08 23.09
CA ALA A 381 -16.62 5.49 22.36
C ALA A 381 -17.30 4.38 23.16
N LEU A 382 -16.53 3.44 23.72
CA LEU A 382 -17.03 2.34 24.55
C LEU A 382 -17.70 2.84 25.84
N ALA A 383 -17.13 3.84 26.50
CA ALA A 383 -17.74 4.47 27.68
C ALA A 383 -19.06 5.17 27.30
N GLY A 384 -19.12 5.82 26.14
CA GLY A 384 -20.34 6.38 25.59
C GLY A 384 -21.41 5.33 25.33
N VAL A 385 -21.05 4.19 24.74
CA VAL A 385 -21.96 3.05 24.52
C VAL A 385 -22.53 2.54 25.85
N ILE A 386 -21.68 2.32 26.86
CA ILE A 386 -22.13 1.87 28.18
C ILE A 386 -23.02 2.92 28.84
N GLY A 387 -22.66 4.20 28.78
CA GLY A 387 -23.47 5.29 29.32
C GLY A 387 -24.84 5.39 28.67
N LEU A 388 -24.91 5.28 27.34
CA LEU A 388 -26.17 5.24 26.60
C LEU A 388 -27.00 3.99 26.94
N GLN A 389 -26.35 2.84 27.15
CA GLN A 389 -27.04 1.62 27.58
C GLN A 389 -27.63 1.77 29.00
N ILE A 390 -26.91 2.43 29.92
CA ILE A 390 -27.42 2.72 31.26
C ILE A 390 -28.65 3.64 31.16
N VAL A 391 -28.59 4.68 30.33
CA VAL A 391 -29.75 5.57 30.09
C VAL A 391 -30.93 4.77 29.51
N ALA A 392 -30.68 3.90 28.54
CA ALA A 392 -31.72 3.06 27.93
C ALA A 392 -32.38 2.06 28.91
N VAL A 393 -31.71 1.71 30.01
CA VAL A 393 -32.19 0.71 30.97
C VAL A 393 -32.74 1.35 32.25
N HIS A 394 -32.30 2.55 32.65
CA HIS A 394 -32.63 3.16 33.96
C HIS A 394 -33.36 4.50 33.88
N TRP A 395 -33.52 5.09 32.69
CA TRP A 395 -34.24 6.35 32.54
C TRP A 395 -35.64 6.10 32.01
N GLY A 396 -36.67 6.42 32.81
CA GLY A 396 -38.08 6.14 32.50
C GLY A 396 -38.52 6.46 31.06
N PRO A 397 -38.26 7.67 30.51
CA PRO A 397 -38.60 7.98 29.13
C PRO A 397 -37.93 7.07 28.08
N ALA A 398 -36.72 6.58 28.36
CA ALA A 398 -36.04 5.63 27.49
C ALA A 398 -36.57 4.20 27.69
N GLN A 399 -36.92 3.81 28.92
CA GLN A 399 -37.55 2.52 29.19
C GLN A 399 -38.85 2.33 28.40
N ASP A 400 -39.68 3.38 28.32
CA ASP A 400 -40.92 3.38 27.54
C ASP A 400 -40.68 3.22 26.03
N ILE A 401 -39.52 3.67 25.52
CA ILE A 401 -39.16 3.57 24.09
C ILE A 401 -38.56 2.21 23.77
N PHE A 402 -37.71 1.69 24.66
CA PHE A 402 -36.95 0.46 24.44
C PHE A 402 -37.62 -0.79 25.01
N ASP A 403 -38.77 -0.66 25.68
CA ASP A 403 -39.45 -1.73 26.43
C ASP A 403 -38.48 -2.42 27.42
N THR A 404 -37.79 -1.63 28.23
CA THR A 404 -36.80 -2.12 29.22
C THR A 404 -37.29 -1.92 30.65
N VAL A 405 -36.76 -2.75 31.56
CA VAL A 405 -37.00 -2.65 33.01
C VAL A 405 -35.69 -2.43 33.77
N ASP A 406 -35.76 -1.85 34.96
CA ASP A 406 -34.58 -1.63 35.79
C ASP A 406 -33.83 -2.95 36.07
N LEU A 407 -32.51 -2.92 35.87
CA LEU A 407 -31.62 -4.03 36.19
C LEU A 407 -30.82 -3.73 37.46
N ALA A 408 -30.78 -4.67 38.39
CA ALA A 408 -29.97 -4.52 39.58
C ALA A 408 -28.46 -4.55 39.23
N PRO A 409 -27.57 -3.99 40.08
CA PRO A 409 -26.12 -4.04 39.85
C PRO A 409 -25.58 -5.48 39.65
N ASP A 410 -26.18 -6.47 40.33
CA ASP A 410 -25.81 -7.87 40.17
C ASP A 410 -26.12 -8.41 38.76
N ASP A 411 -27.15 -7.87 38.10
CA ASP A 411 -27.54 -8.26 36.75
C ASP A 411 -26.56 -7.73 35.72
N TRP A 412 -26.07 -6.51 35.92
CA TRP A 412 -24.96 -5.95 35.14
C TRP A 412 -23.69 -6.79 35.30
N LEU A 413 -23.38 -7.25 36.51
CA LEU A 413 -22.22 -8.11 36.74
C LEU A 413 -22.38 -9.48 36.06
N ARG A 414 -23.58 -10.07 36.09
CA ARG A 414 -23.91 -11.31 35.36
C ARG A 414 -23.77 -11.12 33.86
N ALA A 415 -24.39 -10.07 33.31
CA ALA A 415 -24.32 -9.75 31.89
C ALA A 415 -22.88 -9.50 31.43
N LEU A 416 -22.09 -8.78 32.23
CA LEU A 416 -20.67 -8.53 31.97
C LEU A 416 -19.85 -9.83 32.00
N SER A 417 -20.10 -10.71 32.97
CA SER A 417 -19.43 -12.00 33.10
C SER A 417 -19.70 -12.89 31.88
N ILE A 418 -20.97 -12.99 31.48
CA ILE A 418 -21.39 -13.73 30.28
C ILE A 418 -20.75 -13.10 29.04
N ALA A 419 -20.82 -11.78 28.90
CA ALA A 419 -20.26 -11.07 27.76
C ALA A 419 -18.74 -11.24 27.61
N SER A 420 -18.01 -11.27 28.73
CA SER A 420 -16.56 -11.46 28.75
C SER A 420 -16.11 -12.80 28.16
N SER A 421 -17.01 -13.79 28.11
CA SER A 421 -16.72 -15.12 27.56
C SER A 421 -16.21 -15.06 26.12
N VAL A 422 -16.70 -14.13 25.28
CA VAL A 422 -16.25 -14.02 23.89
C VAL A 422 -14.77 -13.63 23.80
N LEU A 423 -14.28 -12.79 24.72
CA LEU A 423 -12.88 -12.40 24.80
C LEU A 423 -12.03 -13.54 25.37
N VAL A 424 -12.49 -14.16 26.46
CA VAL A 424 -11.76 -15.25 27.13
C VAL A 424 -11.58 -16.45 26.20
N LEU A 425 -12.62 -16.85 25.47
CA LEU A 425 -12.57 -17.98 24.53
C LEU A 425 -11.58 -17.73 23.40
N GLU A 426 -11.55 -16.52 22.85
CA GLU A 426 -10.63 -16.17 21.77
C GLU A 426 -9.18 -16.08 22.25
N GLU A 427 -8.93 -15.51 23.43
CA GLU A 427 -7.59 -15.46 24.01
C GLU A 427 -7.08 -16.86 24.41
N ALA A 428 -7.93 -17.71 25.00
CA ALA A 428 -7.59 -19.10 25.29
C ALA A 428 -7.17 -19.85 24.01
N ARG A 429 -7.93 -19.68 22.92
CA ARG A 429 -7.60 -20.26 21.62
C ARG A 429 -6.25 -19.76 21.09
N LYS A 430 -5.99 -18.46 21.15
CA LYS A 430 -4.70 -17.87 20.72
C LYS A 430 -3.54 -18.44 21.53
N LEU A 431 -3.70 -18.60 22.84
CA LEU A 431 -2.70 -19.18 23.73
C LEU A 431 -2.40 -20.64 23.37
N ILE A 432 -3.44 -21.45 23.12
CA ILE A 432 -3.28 -22.85 22.69
C ILE A 432 -2.50 -22.93 21.38
N LEU A 433 -2.86 -22.11 20.38
CA LEU A 433 -2.16 -22.07 19.09
C LEU A 433 -0.70 -21.61 19.22
N ALA A 434 -0.44 -20.63 20.09
CA ALA A 434 0.93 -20.19 20.38
C ALA A 434 1.75 -21.31 21.04
N GLY A 435 1.16 -22.06 21.98
CA GLY A 435 1.77 -23.22 22.63
C GLY A 435 2.07 -24.35 21.63
N MET A 436 1.12 -24.69 20.76
CA MET A 436 1.30 -25.70 19.70
C MET A 436 2.42 -25.33 18.72
N ARG A 437 2.54 -24.05 18.36
CA ARG A 437 3.64 -23.57 17.49
C ARG A 437 5.01 -23.66 18.16
N ARG A 438 5.09 -23.41 19.47
CA ARG A 438 6.33 -23.58 20.25
C ARG A 438 6.73 -25.05 20.35
N LEU A 439 5.77 -25.95 20.58
CA LEU A 439 6.00 -27.39 20.61
C LEU A 439 6.48 -27.94 19.24
N ARG A 440 5.90 -27.47 18.12
CA ARG A 440 6.36 -27.84 16.77
C ARG A 440 7.75 -27.32 16.42
N ARG A 441 8.16 -26.16 16.95
CA ARG A 441 9.53 -25.63 16.77
C ARG A 441 10.56 -26.30 17.69
N GLY A 442 10.12 -26.98 18.75
CA GLY A 442 10.97 -27.74 19.68
C GLY A 442 11.12 -29.23 19.35
N ALA A 443 10.45 -29.74 18.31
CA ALA A 443 10.67 -31.11 17.84
C ALA A 443 11.95 -31.15 16.98
N PRO A 444 12.98 -31.94 17.37
CA PRO A 444 14.18 -32.08 16.56
C PRO A 444 13.78 -32.68 15.20
N SER A 445 14.12 -32.00 14.12
CA SER A 445 14.08 -32.57 12.78
C SER A 445 15.05 -33.76 12.77
N GLY A 446 14.51 -34.98 12.81
CA GLY A 446 15.28 -36.20 12.64
C GLY A 446 15.91 -36.23 11.26
N GLY A 447 17.12 -35.67 11.15
CA GLY A 447 17.97 -35.81 9.99
C GLY A 447 18.50 -37.24 9.94
N PHE A 448 18.09 -37.99 8.92
CA PHE A 448 18.78 -39.22 8.54
C PHE A 448 20.17 -38.85 8.02
N PRO A 449 21.26 -39.44 8.55
CA PRO A 449 22.58 -39.31 7.94
C PRO A 449 22.65 -40.29 6.77
N ASN A 450 22.51 -39.81 5.54
CA ASN A 450 23.01 -40.56 4.39
C ASN A 450 24.53 -40.36 4.33
N GLY A 451 25.24 -41.38 4.78
CA GLY A 451 26.68 -41.49 4.65
C GLY A 451 27.12 -41.68 3.21
N SER A 452 28.17 -40.97 2.83
CA SER A 452 29.10 -41.34 1.76
C SER A 452 29.99 -42.50 2.25
N PRO A 453 30.57 -43.28 1.33
CA PRO A 453 31.85 -42.84 0.74
C PRO A 453 31.73 -42.30 -0.69
#